data_AF-A0A0A9VU51-F1
#
_entry.id   AF-A0A0A9VU51-F1
#
_cell.length_a   1.000
_cell.length_b   1.000
_cell.length_c   1.000
_cell.angle_alpha   90.00
_cell.angle_beta   90.00
_cell.angle_gamma   90.00
#
_symmetry.space_group_name_H-M   'P 1'
#
loop_
_entity.id
_entity.type
_entity.pdbx_description
1 polymer ?
#
loop_
_entity_poly.entity_id
_entity_poly.type
_entity_poly.pdbx_seq_one_letter_code
_entity_poly.pdbx_strand_id
1 'polypeptide(L)'
;GLHDQMGSEHTINGQTFPAEIQIFGFNSQLYTNFSEAIHRAQGIVAISVLLQLGDLSNPELRILTDNLEKIRYGGVGEEVEVRRMSVVGLLPDTEYYMTYDGSTTMPPCHETLTWVILNKPIYITKQQLHGLRRLMQGDGADPKAPLGNNYRPPQPLHHRPLRTNIDFNVKQAGAKQCPSMYKEVYYKANSWKLH
;
A
#
# COMPACT_ATOMS: atom_id res chain seq x y z
N GLY A 1 -3.49 9.30 5.52
CA GLY A 1 -3.73 10.77 5.45
C GLY A 1 -4.62 11.22 6.59
N LEU A 2 -4.86 12.53 6.73
CA LEU A 2 -5.68 13.07 7.83
C LEU A 2 -7.20 12.96 7.62
N HIS A 3 -7.65 12.65 6.40
CA HIS A 3 -9.07 12.53 6.07
C HIS A 3 -9.39 11.17 5.44
N ASP A 4 -10.66 10.76 5.50
CA ASP A 4 -11.12 9.44 5.06
C ASP A 4 -11.02 9.22 3.55
N GLN A 5 -10.85 10.30 2.79
CA GLN A 5 -10.76 10.29 1.34
C GLN A 5 -9.31 10.33 0.84
N MET A 6 -8.31 10.44 1.72
CA MET A 6 -6.91 10.60 1.30
C MET A 6 -5.91 9.89 2.22
N GLY A 7 -4.84 9.37 1.64
CA GLY A 7 -3.76 8.78 2.40
C GLY A 7 -2.98 7.67 1.71
N SER A 8 -3.52 7.05 0.68
CA SER A 8 -2.73 6.21 -0.21
C SER A 8 -1.77 7.06 -1.06
N GLU A 9 -0.63 6.47 -1.40
CA GLU A 9 0.32 7.07 -2.34
C GLU A 9 -0.12 6.76 -3.77
N HIS A 10 -0.52 5.52 -4.01
CA HIS A 10 -1.09 5.10 -5.27
C HIS A 10 -2.56 5.56 -5.38
N THR A 11 -2.94 5.91 -6.61
CA THR A 11 -4.31 6.28 -6.96
C THR A 11 -4.79 5.43 -8.12
N ILE A 12 -6.05 5.00 -8.10
CA ILE A 12 -6.67 4.27 -9.20
C ILE A 12 -7.67 5.20 -9.89
N ASN A 13 -7.43 5.51 -11.17
CA ASN A 13 -8.26 6.43 -11.94
C ASN A 13 -8.48 7.80 -11.23
N GLY A 14 -7.42 8.32 -10.61
CA GLY A 14 -7.46 9.57 -9.83
C GLY A 14 -8.12 9.46 -8.46
N GLN A 15 -8.67 8.29 -8.09
CA GLN A 15 -9.24 8.07 -6.76
C GLN A 15 -8.15 7.63 -5.77
N THR A 16 -8.14 8.31 -4.64
CA THR A 16 -7.30 8.04 -3.47
C THR A 16 -8.04 7.17 -2.46
N PHE A 17 -7.27 6.46 -1.63
CA PHE A 17 -7.78 5.64 -0.53
C PHE A 17 -7.34 6.24 0.82
N PRO A 18 -8.06 5.97 1.93
CA PRO A 18 -7.69 6.51 3.25
C PRO A 18 -6.29 6.12 3.74
N ALA A 19 -5.78 4.95 3.33
CA ALA A 19 -4.45 4.46 3.65
C ALA A 19 -3.96 3.43 2.63
N GLU A 20 -2.67 3.12 2.68
CA GLU A 20 -2.00 2.10 1.88
C GLU A 20 -0.99 1.35 2.76
N ILE A 21 -0.89 0.03 2.56
CA ILE A 21 0.16 -0.81 3.13
C ILE A 21 1.12 -1.16 2.01
N GLN A 22 2.42 -1.04 2.30
CA GLN A 22 3.49 -1.39 1.39
C GLN A 22 4.32 -2.50 2.02
N ILE A 23 4.36 -3.65 1.36
CA ILE A 23 5.15 -4.82 1.77
C ILE A 23 6.35 -4.90 0.85
N PHE A 24 7.55 -4.75 1.40
CA PHE A 24 8.79 -4.81 0.65
C PHE A 24 9.43 -6.19 0.75
N GLY A 25 9.86 -6.72 -0.38
CA GLY A 25 10.71 -7.91 -0.49
C GLY A 25 11.93 -7.59 -1.33
N PHE A 26 13.02 -8.34 -1.14
CA PHE A 26 14.21 -8.24 -1.98
C PHE A 26 14.50 -9.56 -2.69
N ASN A 27 15.17 -9.48 -3.83
CA ASN A 27 15.60 -10.65 -4.58
C ASN A 27 16.80 -11.33 -3.90
N SER A 28 16.51 -12.30 -3.03
CA SER A 28 17.53 -13.06 -2.30
C SER A 28 18.34 -14.03 -3.15
N GLN A 29 17.94 -14.28 -4.40
CA GLN A 29 18.73 -15.08 -5.34
C GLN A 29 19.87 -14.26 -5.96
N LEU A 30 19.71 -12.94 -6.05
CA LEU A 30 20.69 -12.04 -6.67
C LEU A 30 21.49 -11.23 -5.64
N TYR A 31 20.93 -10.98 -4.46
CA TYR A 31 21.52 -10.06 -3.47
C TYR A 31 21.50 -10.66 -2.07
N THR A 32 22.52 -10.31 -1.28
CA THR A 32 22.72 -10.90 0.05
C THR A 32 21.72 -10.39 1.08
N ASN A 33 21.32 -9.12 0.95
CA ASN A 33 20.43 -8.46 1.88
C ASN A 33 19.68 -7.29 1.22
N PHE A 34 18.68 -6.77 1.92
CA PHE A 34 17.85 -5.66 1.46
C PHE A 34 18.66 -4.38 1.20
N SER A 35 19.62 -4.06 2.07
CA SER A 35 20.45 -2.85 1.95
C SER A 35 21.31 -2.84 0.69
N GLU A 36 21.76 -3.99 0.21
CA GLU A 36 22.44 -4.11 -1.07
C GLU A 36 21.44 -4.00 -2.23
N ALA A 37 20.34 -4.75 -2.15
CA ALA A 37 19.36 -4.88 -3.21
C ALA A 37 18.67 -3.54 -3.56
N ILE A 38 18.42 -2.68 -2.57
CA ILE A 38 17.73 -1.39 -2.78
C ILE A 38 18.49 -0.45 -3.73
N HIS A 39 19.79 -0.66 -3.95
CA HIS A 39 20.61 0.15 -4.85
C HIS A 39 20.83 -0.51 -6.22
N ARG A 40 20.18 -1.65 -6.49
CA ARG A 40 20.42 -2.46 -7.68
C ARG A 40 19.15 -2.66 -8.49
N ALA A 41 19.30 -2.73 -9.81
CA ALA A 41 18.17 -2.97 -10.70
C ALA A 41 17.48 -4.31 -10.35
N GLN A 42 16.15 -4.30 -10.35
CA GLN A 42 15.31 -5.47 -10.03
C GLN A 42 15.63 -6.07 -8.64
N GLY A 43 16.14 -5.26 -7.72
CA GLY A 43 16.51 -5.69 -6.38
C GLY A 43 15.34 -5.81 -5.44
N ILE A 44 14.34 -4.93 -5.58
CA ILE A 44 13.22 -4.83 -4.65
C ILE A 44 11.89 -5.05 -5.39
N VAL A 45 10.99 -5.79 -4.74
CA VAL A 45 9.57 -5.84 -5.07
C VAL A 45 8.79 -5.15 -3.96
N ALA A 46 7.83 -4.31 -4.33
CA ALA A 46 6.92 -3.67 -3.38
C ALA A 46 5.48 -4.03 -3.73
N ILE A 47 4.81 -4.72 -2.80
CA ILE A 47 3.38 -5.04 -2.91
C ILE A 47 2.59 -3.94 -2.22
N SER A 48 1.76 -3.23 -2.99
CA SER A 48 0.86 -2.19 -2.51
C SER A 48 -0.53 -2.77 -2.29
N VAL A 49 -1.01 -2.67 -1.05
CA VAL A 49 -2.38 -3.02 -0.65
C VAL A 49 -3.11 -1.75 -0.23
N LEU A 50 -4.14 -1.37 -0.98
CA LEU A 50 -4.97 -0.19 -0.69
C LEU A 50 -5.96 -0.51 0.44
N LEU A 51 -6.25 0.47 1.31
CA LEU A 51 -7.17 0.30 2.44
C LEU A 51 -8.43 1.12 2.21
N GLN A 52 -9.59 0.49 2.33
CA GLN A 52 -10.90 1.13 2.24
C GLN A 52 -11.59 1.11 3.61
N LEU A 53 -12.40 2.13 3.91
CA LEU A 53 -13.25 2.07 5.10
C LEU A 53 -14.31 0.97 4.96
N GLY A 54 -14.48 0.20 6.03
CA GLY A 54 -15.55 -0.79 6.16
C GLY A 54 -15.97 -0.98 7.61
N ASP A 55 -17.10 -1.64 7.82
CA ASP A 55 -17.62 -1.94 9.16
C ASP A 55 -16.81 -3.03 9.85
N LEU A 56 -16.21 -3.93 9.06
CA LEU A 56 -15.33 -5.00 9.53
C LEU A 56 -13.92 -4.81 8.99
N SER A 57 -12.93 -5.06 9.85
CA SER A 57 -11.51 -4.99 9.51
C SER A 57 -10.94 -6.34 9.11
N ASN A 58 -9.87 -6.32 8.31
CA ASN A 58 -9.03 -7.48 8.10
C ASN A 58 -8.45 -7.99 9.46
N PRO A 59 -8.54 -9.29 9.78
CA PRO A 59 -8.06 -9.83 11.06
C PRO A 59 -6.56 -9.65 11.31
N GLU A 60 -5.72 -9.76 10.28
CA GLU A 60 -4.28 -9.55 10.40
C GLU A 60 -3.96 -8.08 10.61
N LEU A 61 -4.67 -7.18 9.91
CA LEU A 61 -4.53 -5.74 10.13
C LEU A 61 -4.87 -5.34 11.58
N ARG A 62 -5.85 -6.00 12.21
CA ARG A 62 -6.20 -5.77 13.61
C ARG A 62 -5.03 -6.00 14.56
N ILE A 63 -4.24 -7.03 14.32
CA ILE A 63 -3.06 -7.34 15.16
C ILE A 63 -2.09 -6.15 15.18
N LEU A 64 -1.93 -5.42 14.07
CA LEU A 64 -1.15 -4.17 14.04
C LEU A 64 -1.88 -3.05 14.79
N THR A 65 -3.15 -2.83 14.45
CA THR A 65 -3.89 -1.65 14.93
C THR A 65 -4.13 -1.67 16.44
N ASP A 66 -4.24 -2.87 17.04
CA ASP A 66 -4.47 -3.06 18.47
C ASP A 66 -3.25 -2.65 19.32
N ASN A 67 -2.08 -2.53 18.69
CA ASN A 67 -0.85 -2.13 19.37
C ASN A 67 -0.50 -0.65 19.17
N LEU A 68 -1.26 0.11 18.36
CA LEU A 68 -0.92 1.50 18.03
C LEU A 68 -0.85 2.44 19.24
N GLU A 69 -1.64 2.20 20.28
CA GLU A 69 -1.60 3.02 21.50
C GLU A 69 -0.31 2.85 22.30
N LYS A 70 0.38 1.71 22.13
CA LYS A 70 1.65 1.41 22.80
C LYS A 70 2.88 1.96 22.06
N ILE A 71 2.70 2.40 20.81
CA ILE A 71 3.75 2.95 19.94
C ILE A 71 3.34 4.33 19.43
N ARG A 72 2.74 5.12 20.32
CA ARG A 72 2.13 6.40 19.94
C ARG A 72 3.19 7.41 19.51
N TYR A 73 4.36 7.35 20.11
CA TYR A 73 5.48 8.24 19.83
C TYR A 73 6.58 7.49 19.07
N GLY A 74 7.54 8.22 18.52
CA GLY A 74 8.74 7.64 17.95
C GLY A 74 9.87 7.53 18.98
N GLY A 75 11.02 7.02 18.56
CA GLY A 75 12.21 6.96 19.41
C GLY A 75 12.44 5.61 20.08
N VAL A 76 13.44 5.56 20.95
CA VAL A 76 13.92 4.30 21.55
C VAL A 76 12.91 3.77 22.55
N GLY A 77 12.50 2.51 22.41
CA GLY A 77 11.58 1.83 23.31
C GLY A 77 10.09 1.92 22.92
N GLU A 78 9.74 2.70 21.89
CA GLU A 78 8.39 2.73 21.31
C GLU A 78 8.23 1.58 20.28
N GLU A 79 8.40 0.35 20.77
CA GLU A 79 8.30 -0.87 19.96
C GLU A 79 7.46 -1.94 20.66
N VAL A 80 6.76 -2.75 19.87
CA VAL A 80 5.97 -3.87 20.37
C VAL A 80 6.21 -5.09 19.51
N GLU A 81 6.44 -6.23 20.17
CA GLU A 81 6.55 -7.51 19.50
C GLU A 81 5.18 -7.96 18.95
N VAL A 82 5.11 -8.11 17.63
CA VAL A 82 3.94 -8.67 16.95
C VAL A 82 4.17 -10.16 16.73
N ARG A 83 3.38 -10.99 17.42
CA ARG A 83 3.43 -12.46 17.29
C ARG A 83 2.30 -12.97 16.42
N ARG A 84 2.58 -14.01 15.62
CA ARG A 84 1.59 -14.80 14.87
C ARG A 84 0.78 -14.01 13.83
N MET A 85 1.44 -13.09 13.13
CA MET A 85 0.85 -12.40 11.99
C MET A 85 1.12 -13.17 10.69
N SER A 86 0.09 -13.34 9.87
CA SER A 86 0.22 -13.88 8.52
C SER A 86 0.28 -12.75 7.50
N VAL A 87 1.40 -12.64 6.79
CA VAL A 87 1.52 -11.70 5.66
C VAL A 87 0.49 -12.03 4.58
N VAL A 88 0.26 -13.32 4.31
CA VAL A 88 -0.74 -13.77 3.32
C VAL A 88 -2.16 -13.40 3.76
N GLY A 89 -2.47 -13.49 5.06
CA GLY A 89 -3.79 -13.11 5.58
C GLY A 89 -4.08 -11.59 5.50
N LEU A 90 -3.02 -10.78 5.39
CA LEU A 90 -3.13 -9.34 5.14
C LEU A 90 -3.42 -9.03 3.67
N LEU A 91 -3.13 -9.96 2.76
CA LEU A 91 -3.40 -9.76 1.33
C LEU A 91 -4.90 -9.91 1.04
N PRO A 92 -5.44 -9.11 0.12
CA PRO A 92 -6.79 -9.27 -0.38
C PRO A 92 -6.93 -10.56 -1.19
N ASP A 93 -8.10 -11.17 -1.12
CA ASP A 93 -8.47 -12.32 -1.95
C ASP A 93 -8.72 -11.89 -3.41
N THR A 94 -7.63 -11.74 -4.16
CA THR A 94 -7.59 -11.40 -5.59
C THR A 94 -6.28 -11.90 -6.21
N GLU A 95 -6.36 -12.38 -7.44
CA GLU A 95 -5.17 -12.69 -8.25
C GLU A 95 -4.82 -11.55 -9.19
N TYR A 96 -5.68 -10.55 -9.29
CA TYR A 96 -5.55 -9.45 -10.23
C TYR A 96 -4.66 -8.35 -9.65
N TYR A 97 -3.77 -7.80 -10.47
CA TYR A 97 -2.86 -6.73 -10.07
C TYR A 97 -2.41 -5.87 -11.25
N MET A 98 -1.82 -4.73 -10.93
CA MET A 98 -1.04 -3.92 -11.85
C MET A 98 0.42 -3.89 -11.43
N THR A 99 1.33 -3.81 -12.38
CA THR A 99 2.76 -3.75 -12.10
C THR A 99 3.49 -2.79 -13.03
N TYR A 100 4.47 -2.09 -12.46
CA TYR A 100 5.33 -1.14 -13.19
C TYR A 100 6.66 -0.99 -12.46
N ASP A 101 7.67 -0.51 -13.19
CA ASP A 101 8.97 -0.19 -12.61
C ASP A 101 8.95 1.24 -12.06
N GLY A 102 9.37 1.41 -10.82
CA GLY A 102 9.29 2.68 -10.10
C GLY A 102 10.37 2.83 -9.05
N SER A 103 10.11 3.74 -8.12
CA SER A 103 11.05 4.11 -7.07
C SER A 103 10.54 3.79 -5.68
N THR A 104 11.42 3.86 -4.68
CA THR A 104 10.97 4.07 -3.30
C THR A 104 10.20 5.39 -3.23
N THR A 105 9.15 5.42 -2.42
CA THR A 105 8.35 6.62 -2.16
C THR A 105 8.89 7.45 -0.99
N MET A 106 9.84 6.88 -0.25
CA MET A 106 10.65 7.56 0.76
C MET A 106 12.03 7.93 0.20
N PRO A 107 12.66 9.00 0.71
CA PRO A 107 14.05 9.31 0.41
C PRO A 107 14.96 8.09 0.67
N PRO A 108 15.96 7.84 -0.20
CA PRO A 108 16.45 8.70 -1.28
C PRO A 108 15.80 8.45 -2.66
N CYS A 109 14.59 7.87 -2.71
CA CYS A 109 13.82 7.69 -3.95
C CYS A 109 14.50 6.79 -5.01
N HIS A 110 15.12 5.68 -4.60
CA HIS A 110 15.82 4.78 -5.52
C HIS A 110 14.89 4.14 -6.55
N GLU A 111 15.21 4.28 -7.84
CA GLU A 111 14.46 3.71 -8.98
C GLU A 111 14.80 2.22 -9.22
N THR A 112 14.63 1.40 -8.19
CA THR A 112 15.03 -0.02 -8.17
C THR A 112 13.87 -0.97 -7.90
N LEU A 113 12.65 -0.43 -7.79
CA LEU A 113 11.48 -1.15 -7.32
C LEU A 113 10.62 -1.63 -8.48
N THR A 114 10.24 -2.90 -8.44
CA THR A 114 9.08 -3.40 -9.18
C THR A 114 7.85 -3.30 -8.29
N TRP A 115 6.92 -2.42 -8.64
CA TRP A 115 5.66 -2.26 -7.91
C TRP A 115 4.65 -3.31 -8.34
N VAL A 116 3.90 -3.85 -7.39
CA VAL A 116 2.74 -4.73 -7.60
C VAL A 116 1.57 -4.17 -6.80
N ILE A 117 0.61 -3.55 -7.48
CA ILE A 117 -0.59 -2.96 -6.88
C ILE A 117 -1.72 -3.97 -7.01
N LEU A 118 -2.20 -4.52 -5.89
CA LEU A 118 -3.27 -5.51 -5.91
C LEU A 118 -4.63 -4.89 -6.24
N ASN A 119 -5.37 -5.54 -7.14
CA ASN A 119 -6.67 -5.08 -7.60
C ASN A 119 -7.79 -5.56 -6.67
N LYS A 120 -7.72 -5.17 -5.39
CA LYS A 120 -8.78 -5.25 -4.38
C LYS A 120 -8.25 -4.60 -3.10
N PRO A 121 -8.98 -3.66 -2.48
CA PRO A 121 -8.57 -3.14 -1.19
C PRO A 121 -8.87 -4.14 -0.07
N ILE A 122 -8.17 -4.00 1.06
CA ILE A 122 -8.62 -4.56 2.34
C ILE A 122 -9.36 -3.51 3.15
N TYR A 123 -10.14 -3.94 4.13
CA TYR A 123 -10.98 -3.05 4.92
C TYR A 123 -10.34 -2.70 6.27
N ILE A 124 -10.51 -1.44 6.67
CA ILE A 124 -10.12 -0.89 7.96
C ILE A 124 -11.32 -0.15 8.56
N THR A 125 -11.53 -0.26 9.87
CA THR A 125 -12.60 0.48 10.55
C THR A 125 -12.19 1.93 10.80
N LYS A 126 -13.18 2.82 10.99
CA LYS A 126 -12.93 4.22 11.36
C LYS A 126 -12.11 4.34 12.65
N GLN A 127 -12.36 3.47 13.64
CA GLN A 127 -11.64 3.48 14.91
C GLN A 127 -10.15 3.14 14.72
N GLN A 128 -9.84 2.12 13.92
CA GLN A 128 -8.45 1.75 13.62
C GLN A 128 -7.73 2.84 12.83
N LEU A 129 -8.40 3.41 11.82
CA LEU A 129 -7.84 4.50 11.03
C LEU A 129 -7.60 5.76 11.90
N HIS A 130 -8.50 6.03 12.84
CA HIS A 130 -8.29 7.07 13.85
C HIS A 130 -7.08 6.77 14.74
N GLY A 131 -6.87 5.51 15.13
CA GLY A 131 -5.66 5.07 15.83
C GLY A 131 -4.38 5.43 15.07
N LEU A 132 -4.32 5.14 13.77
CA LEU A 132 -3.18 5.50 12.91
C LEU A 132 -2.94 7.03 12.89
N ARG A 133 -4.01 7.83 12.88
CA ARG A 133 -3.93 9.30 12.87
C ARG A 133 -3.51 9.91 14.21
N ARG A 134 -3.51 9.14 15.30
CA ARG A 134 -3.07 9.59 16.64
C ARG A 134 -1.57 9.41 16.89
N LEU A 135 -0.88 8.72 16.00
CA LEU A 135 0.56 8.56 16.04
C LEU A 135 1.25 9.92 15.91
N MET A 136 2.40 10.08 16.57
CA MET A 136 3.16 11.31 16.65
C MET A 136 4.58 11.11 16.11
N GLN A 137 5.15 12.17 15.57
CA GLN A 137 6.58 12.27 15.29
C GLN A 137 7.33 12.72 16.54
N GLY A 138 8.59 12.31 16.69
CA GLY A 138 9.38 12.61 17.90
C GLY A 138 9.05 11.69 19.06
N ASP A 139 9.82 11.80 20.13
CA ASP A 139 9.65 10.95 21.31
C ASP A 139 8.54 11.43 22.25
N GLY A 140 8.24 10.63 23.28
CA GLY A 140 7.20 10.96 24.25
C GLY A 140 7.53 12.15 25.16
N ALA A 141 8.80 12.51 25.30
CA ALA A 141 9.25 13.65 26.10
C ALA A 141 9.27 14.97 25.29
N ASP A 142 9.56 14.89 23.99
CA ASP A 142 9.51 15.97 23.01
C ASP A 142 8.65 15.58 21.80
N PRO A 143 7.32 15.48 21.98
CA PRO A 143 6.42 15.16 20.88
C PRO A 143 6.39 16.32 19.88
N LYS A 144 6.63 16.00 18.60
CA LYS A 144 6.64 16.97 17.52
C LYS A 144 5.25 17.07 16.88
N ALA A 145 5.16 16.92 15.56
CA ALA A 145 3.91 16.95 14.82
C ALA A 145 3.22 15.58 14.84
N PRO A 146 1.90 15.51 14.60
CA PRO A 146 1.24 14.25 14.26
C PRO A 146 1.92 13.55 13.07
N LEU A 147 1.96 12.23 13.08
CA LEU A 147 2.41 11.40 11.95
C LEU A 147 1.30 11.32 10.88
N GLY A 148 0.82 12.48 10.44
CA GLY A 148 -0.19 12.65 9.42
C GLY A 148 0.40 12.99 8.06
N ASN A 149 -0.37 12.72 7.00
CA ASN A 149 0.00 13.05 5.61
C ASN A 149 1.39 12.54 5.18
N ASN A 150 1.78 11.39 5.70
CA ASN A 150 3.01 10.67 5.42
C ASN A 150 2.93 9.87 4.09
N TYR A 151 2.51 10.54 3.02
CA TYR A 151 2.37 9.94 1.70
C TYR A 151 2.96 10.87 0.64
N ARG A 152 3.64 10.33 -0.36
CA ARG A 152 4.15 11.03 -1.53
C ARG A 152 3.02 11.19 -2.57
N PRO A 153 2.83 12.38 -3.17
CA PRO A 153 1.87 12.57 -4.24
C PRO A 153 2.19 11.73 -5.49
N PRO A 154 1.18 11.36 -6.30
CA PRO A 154 1.38 10.68 -7.58
C PRO A 154 2.39 11.41 -8.47
N GLN A 155 3.34 10.66 -9.02
CA GLN A 155 4.35 11.18 -9.93
C GLN A 155 3.97 10.88 -11.40
N PRO A 156 4.44 11.66 -12.38
CA PRO A 156 4.12 11.42 -13.77
C PRO A 156 4.57 10.03 -14.24
N LEU A 157 3.82 9.43 -15.16
CA LEU A 157 4.14 8.10 -15.68
C LEU A 157 5.39 8.10 -16.56
N HIS A 158 5.73 9.24 -17.20
CA HIS A 158 6.89 9.38 -18.08
C HIS A 158 7.04 8.24 -19.11
N HIS A 159 5.93 7.84 -19.73
CA HIS A 159 5.88 6.77 -20.74
C HIS A 159 6.24 5.36 -20.25
N ARG A 160 6.38 5.14 -18.94
CA ARG A 160 6.61 3.81 -18.39
C ARG A 160 5.47 2.84 -18.75
N PRO A 161 5.79 1.59 -19.13
CA PRO A 161 4.77 0.59 -19.39
C PRO A 161 4.12 0.16 -18.07
N LEU A 162 2.80 0.31 -18.01
CA LEU A 162 1.97 -0.31 -16.97
C LEU A 162 1.51 -1.67 -17.49
N ARG A 163 1.79 -2.73 -16.74
CA ARG A 163 1.42 -4.10 -17.08
C ARG A 163 0.36 -4.59 -16.11
N THR A 164 -0.48 -5.52 -16.54
CA THR A 164 -1.52 -6.11 -15.70
C THR A 164 -1.92 -7.47 -16.25
N ASN A 165 -2.41 -8.33 -15.36
CA ASN A 165 -3.07 -9.59 -15.70
C ASN A 165 -4.59 -9.46 -15.75
N ILE A 166 -5.14 -8.24 -15.63
CA ILE A 166 -6.58 -7.97 -15.74
C ILE A 166 -6.96 -7.93 -17.22
N ASP A 167 -7.90 -8.77 -17.62
CA ASP A 167 -8.55 -8.66 -18.93
C ASP A 167 -9.72 -7.68 -18.86
N PHE A 168 -9.55 -6.49 -19.46
CA PHE A 168 -10.57 -5.45 -19.52
C PHE A 168 -11.65 -5.71 -20.58
N ASN A 169 -11.44 -6.67 -21.48
CA ASN A 169 -12.38 -6.97 -22.56
C ASN A 169 -13.47 -7.96 -22.13
N VAL A 170 -13.26 -8.67 -21.03
CA VAL A 170 -14.27 -9.55 -20.44
C VAL A 170 -15.32 -8.68 -19.76
N LYS A 171 -16.45 -8.45 -20.43
CA LYS A 171 -17.68 -8.02 -19.76
C LYS A 171 -18.02 -9.11 -18.74
N GLN A 172 -17.76 -8.88 -17.45
CA GLN A 172 -17.99 -9.88 -16.40
C GLN A 172 -19.47 -10.27 -16.33
N ALA A 173 -19.86 -11.30 -17.06
CA ALA A 173 -21.11 -12.02 -16.85
C ALA A 173 -20.89 -12.96 -15.66
N GLY A 174 -21.32 -12.56 -14.47
CA GLY A 174 -21.48 -13.48 -13.33
C GLY A 174 -20.33 -13.58 -12.31
N ALA A 175 -19.29 -12.74 -12.38
CA ALA A 175 -18.34 -12.65 -11.26
C ALA A 175 -19.02 -11.99 -10.06
N LYS A 176 -18.92 -12.59 -8.86
CA LYS A 176 -19.45 -12.04 -7.60
C LYS A 176 -18.96 -10.60 -7.44
N GLN A 177 -19.85 -9.64 -7.70
CA GLN A 177 -19.58 -8.23 -7.49
C GLN A 177 -19.17 -8.02 -6.03
N CYS A 178 -17.96 -7.52 -5.82
CA CYS A 178 -17.52 -7.05 -4.51
C CYS A 178 -18.46 -5.90 -4.11
N PRO A 179 -19.36 -6.08 -3.11
CA PRO A 179 -20.43 -5.12 -2.83
C PRO A 179 -19.93 -3.75 -2.39
N SER A 180 -18.66 -3.67 -1.97
CA SER A 180 -18.01 -2.50 -1.38
C SER A 180 -16.92 -1.88 -2.25
N MET A 181 -16.66 -2.39 -3.45
CA MET A 181 -15.95 -1.61 -4.46
C MET A 181 -16.95 -0.64 -5.07
N TYR A 182 -16.70 0.67 -4.98
CA TYR A 182 -17.45 1.64 -5.76
C TYR A 182 -17.54 1.11 -7.20
N LYS A 183 -18.77 0.99 -7.73
CA LYS A 183 -19.08 0.31 -8.99
C LYS A 183 -18.35 0.86 -10.22
N GLU A 184 -17.59 1.95 -10.09
CA GLU A 184 -16.95 2.70 -11.17
C GLU A 184 -15.43 2.90 -11.01
N VAL A 185 -14.74 2.10 -10.20
CA VAL A 185 -13.26 2.13 -10.17
C VAL A 185 -12.71 1.18 -11.23
N TYR A 186 -12.61 1.68 -12.46
CA TYR A 186 -11.97 0.96 -13.56
C TYR A 186 -10.53 1.40 -13.71
N TYR A 187 -9.62 0.45 -13.90
CA TYR A 187 -8.28 0.79 -14.36
C TYR A 187 -8.34 1.10 -15.85
N LYS A 188 -7.65 2.17 -16.27
CA LYS A 188 -7.53 2.53 -17.68
C LYS A 188 -6.15 2.10 -18.18
N ALA A 189 -6.11 1.08 -19.03
CA ALA A 189 -4.91 0.76 -19.79
C ALA A 189 -4.74 1.79 -20.92
N ASN A 190 -3.49 2.19 -21.20
CA ASN A 190 -3.18 2.96 -22.40
C ASN A 190 -3.23 2.02 -23.61
N SER A 191 -3.92 2.44 -24.68
CA SER A 191 -3.94 1.67 -25.93
C SER A 191 -2.61 1.80 -26.66
N TRP A 192 -1.92 0.68 -26.84
CA TRP A 192 -0.74 0.60 -27.70
C TRP A 192 -1.17 0.17 -29.11
N LYS A 193 -0.82 0.95 -30.12
CA LYS A 193 -0.85 0.49 -31.52
C LYS A 193 0.48 -0.19 -31.81
N LEU A 194 0.45 -1.43 -32.29
CA LEU A 194 1.63 -2.01 -32.95
C LEU A 194 1.94 -1.16 -34.19
N HIS A 195 3.19 -0.74 -34.31
CA HIS A 195 3.76 -0.20 -35.55
C HIS A 195 4.18 -1.34 -36.47
#